data_AF-A0A6G3XJC1-F1
#
_entry.id   AF-A0A6G3XJC1-F1
#
_cell.length_a   1.000
_cell.length_b   1.000
_cell.length_c   1.000
_cell.angle_alpha   90.00
_cell.angle_beta   90.00
_cell.angle_gamma   90.00
#
_symmetry.space_group_name_H-M   'P 1'
#
loop_
_entity.id
_entity.type
_entity.pdbx_description
1 polymer ?
#
loop_
_entity_poly.entity_id
_entity_poly.type
_entity_poly.pdbx_seq_one_letter_code
_entity_poly.pdbx_strand_id
1 'polypeptide(L)'
;ARAAEAARALVPFLDPLPVPRVIRGRKGELTVTMRSARVRLHRSLPYTRLWTYEGTHVGPTIEARRGSRLRIAWENELTGDYPLPAVR
;
A
#
# COMPACT_ATOMS: atom_id res chain seq x y z
N ALA A 1 -2.01 17.96 14.91
CA ALA A 1 -1.81 17.91 16.38
C ALA A 1 -2.04 16.49 16.93
N ARG A 2 -3.29 15.99 17.03
CA ARG A 2 -3.59 14.65 17.59
C ARG A 2 -2.88 13.46 16.94
N ALA A 3 -2.77 13.42 15.61
CA ALA A 3 -2.11 12.30 14.92
C ALA A 3 -0.60 12.21 15.26
N ALA A 4 0.07 13.36 15.43
CA ALA A 4 1.48 13.41 15.78
C ALA A 4 1.71 13.01 17.25
N GLU A 5 0.79 13.37 18.15
CA GLU A 5 0.80 12.94 19.54
C GLU A 5 0.56 11.44 19.67
N ALA A 6 -0.43 10.90 18.95
CA ALA A 6 -0.69 9.46 18.88
C ALA A 6 0.52 8.68 18.32
N ALA A 7 1.20 9.23 17.31
CA ALA A 7 2.42 8.63 16.76
C ALA A 7 3.58 8.61 17.78
N ARG A 8 3.73 9.68 18.60
CA ARG A 8 4.73 9.74 19.67
C ARG A 8 4.45 8.77 20.82
N ALA A 9 3.20 8.40 21.04
CA ALA A 9 2.79 7.45 22.08
C ALA A 9 2.95 5.97 21.66
N LEU A 10 3.33 5.68 20.41
CA LEU A 10 3.55 4.31 19.96
C LEU A 10 4.84 3.75 20.57
N VAL A 11 4.73 2.57 21.17
CA VAL A 11 5.91 1.81 21.60
C VAL A 11 6.62 1.26 20.35
N PRO A 12 7.89 1.61 20.13
CA PRO A 12 8.59 1.20 18.92
C PRO A 12 8.93 -0.30 18.92
N PHE A 13 9.20 -0.84 17.73
CA PHE A 13 9.70 -2.21 17.52
C PHE A 13 8.77 -3.35 17.98
N LEU A 14 7.47 -3.11 18.11
CA LEU A 14 6.52 -4.15 18.48
C LEU A 14 6.07 -5.03 17.31
N ASP A 15 5.90 -4.44 16.13
CA ASP A 15 5.41 -5.16 14.96
C ASP A 15 6.53 -5.69 14.07
N PRO A 16 6.42 -6.93 13.56
CA PRO A 16 7.39 -7.47 12.63
C PRO A 16 7.38 -6.66 11.33
N LEU A 17 8.55 -6.54 10.71
CA LEU A 17 8.68 -5.90 9.40
C LEU A 17 7.89 -6.70 8.35
N PRO A 18 6.89 -6.12 7.67
CA PRO A 18 6.13 -6.84 6.65
C PRO A 18 7.00 -7.11 5.42
N VAL A 19 6.91 -8.33 4.89
CA VAL A 19 7.49 -8.69 3.58
C VAL A 19 6.39 -8.58 2.52
N PRO A 20 6.53 -7.71 1.52
CA PRO A 20 5.53 -7.59 0.46
C PRO A 20 5.43 -8.86 -0.38
N ARG A 21 4.22 -9.17 -0.87
CA ARG A 21 4.05 -10.24 -1.85
C ARG A 21 4.72 -9.88 -3.16
N VAL A 22 5.24 -10.87 -3.88
CA VAL A 22 5.82 -10.67 -5.21
C VAL A 22 4.78 -10.91 -6.30
N ILE A 23 4.65 -9.97 -7.24
CA ILE A 23 3.85 -10.13 -8.46
C ILE A 23 4.74 -10.11 -9.69
N ARG A 24 4.31 -10.83 -10.73
CA ARG A 24 5.04 -11.02 -11.99
C ARG A 24 4.07 -10.92 -13.14
N GLY A 25 4.52 -10.34 -14.25
CA GLY A 25 3.73 -10.32 -15.47
C GLY A 25 3.56 -11.71 -16.08
N ARG A 26 2.42 -11.95 -16.72
CA ARG A 26 2.16 -13.13 -17.56
C ARG A 26 2.30 -12.73 -19.02
N LYS A 27 3.15 -13.44 -19.77
CA LYS A 27 3.42 -13.14 -21.19
C LYS A 27 3.86 -11.68 -21.45
N GLY A 28 4.61 -11.09 -20.52
CA GLY A 28 5.09 -9.71 -20.62
C GLY A 28 4.04 -8.65 -20.24
N GLU A 29 2.89 -9.05 -19.71
CA GLU A 29 1.80 -8.16 -19.30
C GLU A 29 1.47 -8.28 -17.82
N LEU A 30 1.22 -7.16 -17.16
CA LEU A 30 0.78 -7.09 -15.77
C LEU A 30 -0.25 -5.97 -15.63
N THR A 31 -1.35 -6.23 -14.94
CA THR A 31 -2.25 -5.18 -14.47
C THR A 31 -1.99 -4.96 -12.97
N VAL A 32 -1.89 -3.70 -12.57
CA VAL A 32 -1.79 -3.28 -11.17
C VAL A 32 -2.92 -2.31 -10.89
N THR A 33 -3.83 -2.69 -9.99
CA THR A 33 -5.01 -1.86 -9.68
C THR A 33 -4.78 -1.06 -8.41
N MET A 34 -5.02 0.25 -8.46
CA MET A 34 -5.13 1.11 -7.29
C MET A 34 -6.47 0.88 -6.60
N ARG A 35 -6.44 0.52 -5.30
CA ARG A 35 -7.62 0.19 -4.49
C ARG A 35 -7.56 0.87 -3.12
N SER A 36 -8.72 1.30 -2.63
CA SER A 36 -8.87 1.72 -1.23
C SER A 36 -8.84 0.51 -0.31
N ALA A 37 -8.06 0.56 0.76
CA ALA A 37 -7.93 -0.52 1.74
C ALA A 37 -7.97 0.01 3.18
N ARG A 38 -8.44 -0.82 4.12
CA ARG A 38 -8.31 -0.54 5.56
C ARG A 38 -7.17 -1.38 6.12
N VAL A 39 -6.13 -0.71 6.61
CA VAL A 39 -4.89 -1.36 7.07
C VAL A 39 -4.56 -0.90 8.48
N ARG A 40 -4.13 -1.83 9.32
CA ARG A 40 -3.59 -1.50 10.64
C ARG A 40 -2.09 -1.25 10.53
N LEU A 41 -1.67 0.01 10.70
CA LEU A 41 -0.27 0.45 10.56
C LEU A 41 0.62 0.11 11.78
N HIS A 42 0.00 -0.08 12.94
CA HIS A 42 0.66 -0.52 14.17
C HIS A 42 -0.37 -1.26 15.03
N ARG A 43 0.02 -2.30 15.79
CA ARG A 43 -0.93 -3.12 16.58
C ARG A 43 -1.81 -2.33 17.54
N SER A 44 -1.29 -1.21 18.06
CA SER A 44 -1.98 -0.32 19.00
C SER A 44 -2.81 0.78 18.32
N LEU A 45 -2.89 0.80 16.98
CA LEU A 45 -3.69 1.78 16.23
C LEU A 45 -4.96 1.16 15.65
N PRO A 46 -6.03 1.95 15.48
CA PRO A 46 -7.18 1.53 14.69
C PRO A 46 -6.80 1.36 13.21
N TYR A 47 -7.67 0.68 12.46
CA TYR A 47 -7.54 0.57 11.01
C TYR A 47 -7.58 1.94 10.34
N THR A 48 -6.54 2.21 9.54
CA THR A 48 -6.38 3.43 8.74
C THR A 48 -6.84 3.16 7.31
N ARG A 49 -7.60 4.09 6.72
CA ARG A 49 -7.98 4.02 5.31
C ARG A 49 -6.81 4.53 4.47
N LEU A 50 -6.35 3.72 3.51
CA LEU A 50 -5.24 4.03 2.62
C LEU A 50 -5.66 3.81 1.16
N TRP A 51 -5.00 4.52 0.26
CA TRP A 51 -4.92 4.13 -1.15
C TRP A 51 -3.70 3.23 -1.34
N THR A 52 -3.89 2.14 -2.06
CA THR A 52 -2.89 1.07 -2.16
C THR A 52 -2.83 0.49 -3.56
N TYR A 53 -1.70 -0.10 -3.92
CA TYR A 53 -1.64 -1.00 -5.07
C TYR A 53 -2.09 -2.40 -4.63
N GLU A 54 -3.02 -2.96 -5.38
CA GLU A 54 -3.58 -4.30 -5.18
C GLU A 54 -4.29 -4.50 -3.83
N GLY A 55 -4.80 -3.43 -3.22
CA GLY A 55 -5.54 -3.52 -1.95
C GLY A 55 -4.69 -3.86 -0.73
N THR A 56 -3.36 -3.77 -0.83
CA THR A 56 -2.42 -4.20 0.21
C THR A 56 -1.43 -3.11 0.60
N HIS A 57 -1.06 -3.07 1.88
CA HIS A 57 0.05 -2.27 2.38
C HIS A 57 0.92 -3.13 3.30
N VAL A 58 2.22 -3.30 3.03
CA VAL A 58 2.98 -2.71 1.91
C VAL A 58 2.53 -3.29 0.56
N GLY A 59 2.48 -2.45 -0.48
CA GLY A 59 2.09 -2.87 -1.84
C GLY A 59 3.06 -3.90 -2.41
N PRO A 60 2.66 -4.65 -3.44
CA PRO A 60 3.43 -5.79 -3.93
C PRO A 60 4.77 -5.37 -4.57
N THR A 61 5.78 -6.22 -4.42
CA THR A 61 7.02 -6.12 -5.18
C THR A 61 6.81 -6.67 -6.58
N ILE A 62 7.14 -5.88 -7.61
CA ILE A 62 7.10 -6.34 -9.00
C ILE A 62 8.45 -6.94 -9.34
N GLU A 63 8.48 -8.21 -9.72
CA GLU A 63 9.71 -8.88 -10.18
C GLU A 63 9.69 -9.03 -11.71
N ALA A 64 10.76 -8.56 -12.36
CA ALA A 64 10.96 -8.66 -13.80
C ALA A 64 12.34 -9.28 -14.10
N ARG A 65 12.48 -9.85 -15.30
CA ARG A 65 13.74 -10.45 -15.77
C ARG A 65 14.40 -9.57 -16.81
N ARG A 66 15.73 -9.43 -16.72
CA ARG A 66 16.53 -8.74 -17.74
C ARG A 66 16.26 -9.33 -19.13
N GLY A 67 16.15 -8.46 -20.14
CA GLY A 67 15.87 -8.86 -21.53
C GLY A 67 14.42 -9.27 -21.80
N SER A 68 13.54 -9.28 -20.79
CA SER A 68 12.11 -9.53 -20.94
C SER A 68 11.35 -8.21 -20.78
N ARG A 69 10.71 -7.74 -21.86
CA ARG A 69 9.84 -6.57 -21.78
C ARG A 69 8.63 -6.89 -20.91
N LEU A 70 8.33 -6.00 -19.96
CA LEU A 70 7.13 -6.02 -19.14
C LEU A 70 6.34 -4.73 -19.40
N ARG A 71 5.10 -4.86 -19.86
CA ARG A 71 4.13 -3.78 -19.93
C ARG A 71 3.21 -3.88 -18.71
N ILE A 72 3.00 -2.73 -18.07
CA ILE A 72 2.17 -2.62 -16.87
C ILE A 72 1.00 -1.69 -17.18
N ALA A 73 -0.21 -2.22 -17.06
CA ALA A 73 -1.44 -1.44 -17.04
C ALA A 73 -1.72 -0.98 -15.60
N TRP A 74 -1.84 0.32 -15.41
CA TRP A 74 -2.19 0.92 -14.11
C TRP A 74 -3.67 1.26 -14.13
N GLU A 75 -4.45 0.54 -13.34
CA GLU A 75 -5.89 0.74 -13.25
C GLU A 75 -6.24 1.52 -12.00
N ASN A 76 -7.24 2.39 -12.11
CA ASN A 76 -7.74 3.17 -10.99
C ASN A 76 -9.13 2.66 -10.59
N GLU A 77 -9.20 1.97 -9.45
CA GLU A 77 -10.44 1.58 -8.78
C GLU A 77 -10.51 2.21 -7.37
N LEU A 78 -9.94 3.41 -7.21
CA LEU A 78 -10.01 4.14 -5.95
C LEU A 78 -11.46 4.58 -5.70
N THR A 79 -11.95 4.29 -4.50
CA THR A 79 -13.28 4.65 -4.05
C THR A 79 -13.23 5.43 -2.74
N GLY A 80 -14.24 6.27 -2.52
CA GLY A 80 -14.39 7.10 -1.33
C GLY A 80 -13.57 8.38 -1.34
N ASP A 81 -13.73 9.18 -0.29
CA ASP A 81 -13.07 10.48 -0.19
C ASP A 81 -11.55 10.34 -0.06
N TYR A 82 -10.86 11.38 -0.54
CA TYR A 82 -9.42 11.53 -0.43
C TYR A 82 -8.95 11.17 0.99
N PRO A 83 -8.01 10.21 1.17
CA PRO A 83 -7.69 9.64 2.47
C PRO A 83 -6.80 10.54 3.34
N LEU A 84 -6.49 11.77 2.88
CA LEU A 84 -5.71 12.75 3.62
C LEU A 84 -6.54 14.01 3.85
N PRO A 85 -6.45 14.66 5.03
CA PRO A 85 -6.94 16.03 5.14
C PRO A 85 -6.17 16.90 4.14
N ALA A 86 -6.88 17.63 3.28
CA ALA A 86 -6.25 18.64 2.43
C ALA A 86 -5.56 19.65 3.35
N VAL A 87 -4.23 19.77 3.23
CA VAL A 87 -3.50 20.85 3.90
C VAL A 87 -3.82 22.11 3.10
N ARG A 88 -4.56 23.03 3.71
CA ARG A 88 -4.64 24.43 3.26
C ARG A 88 -3.50 25.21 3.88
#